data_AF-A0A6A7AEM3-F1
#
_entry.id   AF-A0A6A7AEM3-F1
#
_cell.length_a   1.000
_cell.length_b   1.000
_cell.length_c   1.000
_cell.angle_alpha   90.00
_cell.angle_beta   90.00
_cell.angle_gamma   90.00
#
_symmetry.space_group_name_H-M   'P 1'
#
loop_
_entity.id
_entity.type
_entity.pdbx_description
1 polymer ?
#
loop_
_entity_poly.entity_id
_entity_poly.type
_entity_poly.pdbx_seq_one_letter_code
_entity_poly.pdbx_strand_id
1 'polypeptide(L)'
;MQLSNIIALFAAAVATGVQAAPNAALTERQALISYIRFYGGGGCQEPWIEDTVLQQSDTCQPQTFTGPYGSFAVQSNSFTKTIRIYTAAACGTGNYIDIKPGQLGCFAGKITSFSFL
;
A
#
# COMPACT_ATOMS: atom_id res chain seq x y z
N MET A 1 36.34 -53.67 48.51
CA MET A 1 37.24 -53.16 47.47
C MET A 1 36.59 -53.37 46.12
N GLN A 2 36.12 -52.32 45.45
CA GLN A 2 36.36 -52.06 44.02
C GLN A 2 35.70 -50.74 43.64
N LEU A 3 36.55 -49.82 43.18
CA LEU A 3 36.18 -48.61 42.47
C LEU A 3 35.52 -48.98 41.13
N SER A 4 34.47 -48.27 40.74
CA SER A 4 34.08 -48.10 39.34
C SER A 4 33.62 -46.68 39.07
N ASN A 5 34.54 -45.95 38.40
CA ASN A 5 34.44 -44.80 37.51
C ASN A 5 33.02 -44.33 37.13
N ILE A 6 32.67 -43.06 37.41
CA ILE A 6 32.73 -41.89 36.50
C ILE A 6 31.93 -42.10 35.20
N ILE A 7 30.90 -41.27 34.98
CA ILE A 7 30.77 -40.35 33.83
C ILE A 7 29.67 -39.33 34.18
N ALA A 8 30.08 -38.06 34.27
CA ALA A 8 29.20 -36.92 34.37
C ALA A 8 28.48 -36.69 33.03
N LEU A 9 27.16 -36.56 33.05
CA LEU A 9 26.38 -36.13 31.90
C LEU A 9 25.92 -34.68 32.13
N PHE A 10 26.74 -33.72 31.70
CA PHE A 10 26.30 -32.34 31.54
C PHE A 10 25.42 -32.27 30.28
N ALA A 11 24.10 -32.30 30.44
CA ALA A 11 23.19 -31.92 29.38
C ALA A 11 23.19 -30.39 29.28
N ALA A 12 23.88 -29.88 28.26
CA ALA A 12 23.91 -28.47 27.92
C ALA A 12 22.50 -27.98 27.56
N ALA A 13 22.05 -26.93 28.26
CA ALA A 13 20.87 -26.18 27.90
C ALA A 13 21.09 -25.48 26.56
N VAL A 14 20.49 -26.00 25.49
CA VAL A 14 20.25 -25.23 24.27
C VAL A 14 18.87 -24.61 24.40
N ALA A 15 18.81 -23.43 25.03
CA ALA A 15 17.72 -22.51 24.79
C ALA A 15 17.78 -22.16 23.30
N THR A 16 16.96 -22.82 22.49
CA THR A 16 16.64 -22.37 21.14
C THR A 16 15.90 -21.05 21.31
N GLY A 17 16.66 -19.97 21.44
CA GLY A 17 16.15 -18.64 21.23
C GLY A 17 15.55 -18.64 19.85
N VAL A 18 14.21 -18.63 19.77
CA VAL A 18 13.51 -18.29 18.55
C VAL A 18 13.97 -16.88 18.24
N GLN A 19 14.97 -16.76 17.38
CA GLN A 19 15.37 -15.49 16.82
C GLN A 19 14.22 -15.10 15.90
N ALA A 20 13.22 -14.41 16.47
CA ALA A 20 12.18 -13.77 15.70
C ALA A 20 12.91 -12.87 14.70
N ALA A 21 12.92 -13.29 13.43
CA ALA A 21 13.37 -12.43 12.35
C ALA A 21 12.60 -11.10 12.46
N PRO A 22 13.22 -9.95 12.20
CA PRO A 22 12.51 -8.68 12.22
C PRO A 22 11.26 -8.82 11.34
N ASN A 23 10.08 -8.66 11.94
CA ASN A 23 8.80 -8.84 11.25
C ASN A 23 8.68 -7.77 10.16
N ALA A 24 9.03 -8.09 8.92
CA ALA A 24 8.71 -7.27 7.74
C ALA A 24 7.20 -6.95 7.68
N ALA A 25 6.37 -7.84 8.24
CA ALA A 25 4.92 -7.67 8.39
C ALA A 25 4.48 -6.49 9.29
N LEU A 26 5.37 -5.92 10.12
CA LEU A 26 5.04 -4.73 10.92
C LEU A 26 5.22 -3.43 10.13
N THR A 27 6.20 -3.37 9.22
CA THR A 27 6.41 -2.22 8.35
C THR A 27 5.26 -2.03 7.36
N GLU A 28 4.67 -3.13 6.87
CA GLU A 28 3.47 -3.10 6.00
C GLU A 28 2.22 -2.53 6.69
N ARG A 29 2.11 -2.65 8.02
CA ARG A 29 0.98 -2.11 8.80
C ARG A 29 1.04 -0.59 9.00
N GLN A 30 2.12 0.06 8.60
CA GLN A 30 2.28 1.52 8.60
C GLN A 30 2.17 2.12 7.19
N ALA A 31 1.68 1.36 6.20
CA ALA A 31 1.59 1.83 4.82
C ALA A 31 0.70 3.08 4.71
N LEU A 32 1.27 4.15 4.18
CA LEU A 32 0.54 5.36 3.80
C LEU A 32 -0.29 5.03 2.55
N ILE A 33 -1.57 4.80 2.74
CA ILE A 33 -2.50 4.34 1.70
C ILE A 33 -3.67 5.30 1.47
N SER A 34 -4.28 5.19 0.30
CA SER A 34 -5.58 5.78 -0.02
C SER A 34 -6.49 4.71 -0.62
N TYR A 35 -7.71 4.61 -0.10
CA TYR A 35 -8.75 3.76 -0.67
C TYR A 35 -9.60 4.58 -1.64
N ILE A 36 -9.70 4.09 -2.88
CA ILE A 36 -10.36 4.77 -4.00
C ILE A 36 -11.45 3.86 -4.57
N ARG A 37 -12.60 4.45 -4.88
CA ARG A 37 -13.70 3.80 -5.61
C ARG A 37 -13.84 4.37 -7.01
N PHE A 38 -14.13 3.52 -7.98
CA PHE A 38 -14.36 3.90 -9.38
C PHE A 38 -15.85 3.90 -9.72
N TYR A 39 -16.25 4.85 -10.55
CA TYR A 39 -17.64 5.08 -10.93
C TYR A 39 -17.78 5.25 -12.44
N GLY A 40 -18.88 4.75 -12.99
CA GLY A 40 -19.12 4.76 -14.44
C GLY A 40 -19.29 6.16 -15.02
N GLY A 41 -19.96 7.06 -14.31
CA GLY A 41 -20.19 8.43 -14.75
C GLY A 41 -19.12 9.40 -14.26
N GLY A 42 -19.38 10.70 -14.43
CA GLY A 42 -18.42 11.77 -14.18
C GLY A 42 -18.44 12.37 -12.78
N GLY A 43 -19.36 11.95 -11.90
CA GLY A 43 -19.59 12.63 -10.61
C GLY A 43 -19.76 11.72 -9.39
N CYS A 44 -19.38 10.45 -9.49
CA CYS A 44 -19.45 9.49 -8.38
C CYS A 44 -20.84 9.31 -7.74
N GLN A 45 -21.92 9.55 -8.49
CA GLN A 45 -23.30 9.36 -8.00
C GLN A 45 -23.86 7.98 -8.35
N GLU A 46 -23.28 7.31 -9.35
CA GLU A 46 -23.68 5.98 -9.77
C GLU A 46 -23.23 4.91 -8.76
N PRO A 47 -23.71 3.65 -8.87
CA PRO A 47 -23.10 2.54 -8.15
C PRO A 47 -21.60 2.43 -8.44
N TRP A 48 -20.81 2.13 -7.41
CA TRP A 48 -19.38 1.90 -7.60
C TRP A 48 -19.17 0.61 -8.41
N ILE A 49 -18.18 0.62 -9.28
CA ILE A 49 -17.89 -0.50 -10.19
C ILE A 49 -16.76 -1.35 -9.63
N GLU A 50 -15.74 -0.70 -9.08
CA GLU A 50 -14.53 -1.34 -8.56
C GLU A 50 -13.90 -0.42 -7.51
N ASP A 51 -13.00 -0.96 -6.69
CA ASP A 51 -12.16 -0.20 -5.79
C ASP A 51 -10.68 -0.60 -5.87
N THR A 52 -9.84 0.23 -5.29
CA THR A 52 -8.41 -0.06 -5.17
C THR A 52 -7.79 0.66 -4.00
N VAL A 53 -6.58 0.22 -3.66
CA VAL A 53 -5.72 0.87 -2.68
C VAL A 53 -4.49 1.39 -3.40
N LEU A 54 -4.26 2.69 -3.30
CA LEU A 54 -3.02 3.31 -3.73
C LEU A 54 -2.08 3.41 -2.54
N GLN A 55 -0.81 3.08 -2.74
CA GLN A 55 0.23 3.20 -1.72
C GLN A 55 1.21 4.31 -2.08
N GLN A 56 1.61 5.08 -1.06
CA GLN A 56 2.65 6.11 -1.23
C GLN A 56 3.97 5.47 -1.64
N SER A 57 4.55 5.99 -2.73
CA SER A 57 5.80 5.52 -3.31
C SER A 57 6.61 6.72 -3.83
N ASP A 58 7.94 6.56 -3.91
CA ASP A 58 8.83 7.57 -4.48
C ASP A 58 9.00 7.45 -6.00
N THR A 59 8.33 6.48 -6.64
CA THR A 59 8.37 6.25 -8.09
C THR A 59 7.00 6.39 -8.72
N CYS A 60 6.97 6.66 -10.03
CA CYS A 60 5.74 6.67 -10.82
C CYS A 60 5.09 5.28 -10.82
N GLN A 61 3.81 5.21 -10.51
CA GLN A 61 3.04 3.97 -10.46
C GLN A 61 1.95 3.97 -11.54
N PRO A 62 1.79 2.87 -12.30
CA PRO A 62 0.63 2.70 -13.16
C PRO A 62 -0.61 2.38 -12.32
N GLN A 63 -1.79 2.78 -12.80
CA GLN A 63 -3.05 2.24 -12.30
C GLN A 63 -3.29 0.85 -12.92
N THR A 64 -3.57 -0.15 -12.09
CA THR A 64 -3.81 -1.53 -12.52
C THR A 64 -5.24 -1.75 -13.01
N PHE A 65 -6.21 -0.99 -12.50
CA PHE A 65 -7.58 -1.07 -12.97
C PHE A 65 -7.73 -0.41 -14.36
N THR A 66 -8.04 -1.22 -15.37
CA THR A 66 -8.17 -0.81 -16.78
C THR A 66 -9.62 -0.80 -17.28
N GLY A 67 -10.59 -1.12 -16.42
CA GLY A 67 -12.01 -1.13 -16.77
C GLY A 67 -12.54 0.26 -17.19
N PRO A 68 -13.74 0.32 -17.78
CA PRO A 68 -14.39 1.59 -18.09
C PRO A 68 -14.91 2.28 -16.82
N TYR A 69 -14.45 3.51 -16.56
CA TYR A 69 -14.96 4.41 -15.52
C TYR A 69 -14.74 5.87 -15.95
N GLY A 70 -15.52 6.79 -15.40
CA GLY A 70 -15.50 8.22 -15.73
C GLY A 70 -15.10 9.12 -14.57
N SER A 71 -15.15 8.62 -13.34
CA SER A 71 -14.75 9.33 -12.13
C SER A 71 -14.28 8.37 -11.05
N PHE A 72 -13.63 8.92 -10.03
CA PHE A 72 -13.19 8.18 -8.86
C PHE A 72 -13.42 9.00 -7.59
N ALA A 73 -13.69 8.31 -6.48
CA ALA A 73 -13.84 8.94 -5.18
C ALA A 73 -12.78 8.44 -4.20
N VAL A 74 -12.09 9.39 -3.57
CA VAL A 74 -11.16 9.11 -2.48
C VAL A 74 -11.96 8.98 -1.19
N GLN A 75 -12.02 7.76 -0.66
CA GLN A 75 -12.80 7.39 0.52
C GLN A 75 -11.97 7.55 1.81
N SER A 76 -10.69 7.23 1.73
CA SER A 76 -9.71 7.49 2.77
C SER A 76 -8.38 7.88 2.14
N ASN A 77 -7.62 8.72 2.82
CA ASN A 77 -6.34 9.21 2.34
C ASN A 77 -5.43 9.46 3.55
N SER A 78 -4.48 8.56 3.76
CA SER A 78 -3.48 8.66 4.83
C SER A 78 -2.11 9.11 4.31
N PHE A 79 -2.04 9.58 3.06
CA PHE A 79 -0.78 10.06 2.48
C PHE A 79 -0.22 11.25 3.25
N THR A 80 1.11 11.35 3.28
CA THR A 80 1.84 12.50 3.81
C THR A 80 2.28 13.47 2.72
N LYS A 81 2.28 13.01 1.46
CA LYS A 81 2.60 13.79 0.27
C LYS A 81 1.35 14.00 -0.60
N THR A 82 1.34 15.06 -1.38
CA THR A 82 0.32 15.26 -2.42
C THR A 82 0.49 14.18 -3.47
N ILE A 83 -0.59 13.44 -3.77
CA ILE A 83 -0.62 12.53 -4.90
C ILE A 83 -1.06 13.31 -6.14
N ARG A 84 -0.26 13.21 -7.21
CA ARG A 84 -0.60 13.70 -8.54
C ARG A 84 -1.07 12.54 -9.39
N ILE A 85 -2.32 12.60 -9.81
CA ILE A 85 -2.98 11.63 -10.66
C ILE A 85 -2.91 12.11 -12.10
N TYR A 86 -2.43 11.27 -13.02
CA TYR A 86 -2.34 11.59 -14.45
C TYR A 86 -3.37 10.78 -15.26
N THR A 87 -3.90 11.43 -16.29
CA THR A 87 -4.74 10.75 -17.31
C THR A 87 -3.90 10.04 -18.38
N ALA A 88 -2.58 10.18 -18.34
CA ALA A 88 -1.64 9.53 -19.24
C ALA A 88 -0.99 8.31 -18.57
N ALA A 89 -0.53 7.35 -19.37
CA ALA A 89 0.11 6.13 -18.87
C ALA A 89 1.47 6.37 -18.20
N ALA A 90 2.15 7.47 -18.53
CA ALA A 90 3.42 7.86 -17.93
C ALA A 90 3.26 9.15 -17.12
N CYS A 91 3.78 9.15 -15.89
CA CYS A 91 3.82 10.35 -15.06
C CYS A 91 4.63 11.46 -15.73
N GLY A 92 4.31 12.71 -15.41
CA GLY A 92 4.97 13.90 -15.95
C GLY A 92 4.46 14.34 -17.32
N THR A 93 3.43 13.69 -17.85
CA THR A 93 2.83 14.03 -19.16
C THR A 93 1.30 14.14 -19.06
N GLY A 94 0.72 14.98 -19.92
CA GLY A 94 -0.73 15.14 -20.02
C GLY A 94 -1.37 15.91 -18.87
N ASN A 95 -2.70 15.80 -18.76
CA ASN A 95 -3.47 16.43 -17.71
C ASN A 95 -3.32 15.68 -16.39
N TYR A 96 -3.40 16.43 -15.28
CA TYR A 96 -3.30 15.86 -13.95
C TYR A 96 -4.28 16.49 -12.96
N ILE A 97 -4.49 15.78 -11.86
CA ILE A 97 -5.27 16.19 -10.70
C ILE A 97 -4.38 16.00 -9.46
N ASP A 98 -4.25 17.05 -8.66
CA ASP A 98 -3.54 16.98 -7.39
C ASP A 98 -4.52 16.77 -6.24
N ILE A 99 -4.24 15.77 -5.41
CA ILE A 99 -5.02 15.44 -4.22
C ILE A 99 -4.11 15.58 -3.01
N LYS A 100 -4.42 16.54 -2.15
CA LYS A 100 -3.59 16.86 -0.98
C LYS A 100 -3.64 15.72 0.06
N PRO A 101 -2.65 15.63 0.96
CA PRO A 101 -2.74 14.79 2.16
C PRO A 101 -4.08 14.95 2.87
N GLY A 102 -4.74 13.82 3.19
CA GLY A 102 -6.03 13.80 3.88
C GLY A 102 -7.24 14.28 3.06
N GLN A 103 -7.05 14.75 1.81
CA GLN A 103 -8.16 15.19 0.98
C GLN A 103 -9.01 14.00 0.53
N LEU A 104 -10.31 14.13 0.75
CA LEU A 104 -11.35 13.19 0.31
C LEU A 104 -12.24 13.87 -0.75
N GLY A 105 -13.04 13.07 -1.46
CA GLY A 105 -14.06 13.60 -2.38
C GLY A 105 -14.09 12.89 -3.73
N CYS A 106 -14.97 13.37 -4.60
CA CYS A 106 -15.13 12.89 -5.97
C CYS A 106 -14.30 13.71 -6.94
N PHE A 107 -13.69 13.04 -7.91
CA PHE A 107 -12.88 13.63 -8.96
C PHE A 107 -13.29 13.05 -10.31
N ALA A 108 -13.57 13.94 -11.27
CA ALA A 108 -13.86 13.54 -12.64
C ALA A 108 -12.57 13.14 -13.37
N GLY A 109 -12.64 12.09 -14.20
CA GLY A 109 -11.56 11.62 -15.03
C GLY A 109 -11.03 10.24 -14.65
N LYS A 110 -9.95 9.84 -15.33
CA LYS A 110 -9.30 8.54 -15.18
C LYS A 110 -7.94 8.65 -14.49
N ILE A 111 -7.65 7.66 -13.65
CA ILE A 111 -6.32 7.39 -13.10
C ILE A 111 -5.63 6.43 -14.06
N THR A 112 -4.58 6.87 -14.75
CA THR A 112 -3.78 5.98 -15.60
C THR A 112 -2.38 5.79 -15.04
N SER A 113 -1.81 6.83 -14.44
CA SER A 113 -0.62 6.74 -13.62
C SER A 113 -0.67 7.76 -12.48
N PHE A 114 0.18 7.61 -11.48
CA PHE A 114 0.28 8.55 -10.36
C PHE A 114 1.69 8.62 -9.78
N SER A 115 2.02 9.76 -9.21
CA SER A 115 3.28 10.00 -8.48
C SER A 115 3.03 10.87 -7.25
N PHE A 116 3.96 10.88 -6.31
CA PHE A 116 3.91 11.72 -5.13
C PHE A 116 4.88 12.89 -5.25
N LEU A 117 4.46 14.07 -4.79
CA LEU A 117 5.23 15.32 -4.83
C LEU A 117 6.00 15.55 -3.52
#